data_AF-A0A0H3PI77-F1
#
_entry.id   AF-A0A0H3PI77-F1
#
_cell.length_a   1.000
_cell.length_b   1.000
_cell.length_c   1.000
_cell.angle_alpha   90.00
_cell.angle_beta   90.00
_cell.angle_gamma   90.00
#
_symmetry.space_group_name_H-M   'P 1'
#
loop_
_entity.id
_entity.type
_entity.pdbx_description
1 polymer ?
#
loop_
_entity_poly.entity_id
_entity_poly.type
_entity_poly.pdbx_seq_one_letter_code
_entity_poly.pdbx_strand_id
1 'polypeptide(L)'
;MFLKTEQFEYNGVSVTLSELSALQRFDYMKFVSDAAQQETTKHNAVHINQRYLETASLLVAMSLWHSHSLKGTLASPETEMQQIRREVMLGWPADALNQATNRVLYLSGMLDNRHDADPEPTGKAEATEPVTSKKHSKVS
;
A
#
# COMPACT_ATOMS: atom_id res chain seq x y z
N MET A 1 -7.05 -2.91 -20.82
CA MET A 1 -6.42 -2.05 -19.81
C MET A 1 -5.58 -2.93 -18.92
N PHE A 2 -4.30 -2.61 -18.74
CA PHE A 2 -3.38 -3.39 -17.92
C PHE A 2 -3.35 -2.83 -16.50
N LEU A 3 -3.21 -3.72 -15.50
CA LEU A 3 -3.04 -3.32 -14.11
C LEU A 3 -1.69 -2.61 -13.95
N LYS A 4 -1.64 -1.56 -13.13
CA LYS A 4 -0.37 -0.97 -12.68
C LYS A 4 0.45 -2.04 -11.98
N THR A 5 1.76 -2.03 -12.23
CA THR A 5 2.69 -2.97 -11.60
C THR A 5 3.93 -2.25 -11.08
N GLU A 6 4.60 -2.86 -10.12
CA GLU A 6 5.85 -2.39 -9.57
C GLU A 6 6.74 -3.57 -9.18
N GLN A 7 8.04 -3.41 -9.37
CA GLN A 7 9.03 -4.36 -8.87
C GLN A 7 9.26 -4.13 -7.37
N PHE A 8 9.04 -5.18 -6.57
CA PHE A 8 9.32 -5.21 -5.14
C PHE A 8 10.53 -6.11 -4.90
N GLU A 9 11.58 -5.56 -4.29
CA GLU A 9 12.77 -6.30 -3.93
C GLU A 9 12.95 -6.31 -2.41
N TYR A 10 13.21 -7.49 -1.86
CA TYR A 10 13.52 -7.67 -0.46
C TYR A 10 14.61 -8.72 -0.30
N ASN A 11 15.70 -8.39 0.38
CA ASN A 11 16.86 -9.27 0.57
C ASN A 11 17.39 -9.89 -0.74
N GLY A 12 17.41 -9.13 -1.83
CA GLY A 12 17.88 -9.59 -3.15
C GLY A 12 16.92 -10.52 -3.89
N VAL A 13 15.74 -10.80 -3.33
CA VAL A 13 14.65 -11.50 -4.03
C VAL A 13 13.69 -10.46 -4.58
N SER A 14 13.36 -10.58 -5.87
CA SER A 14 12.54 -9.61 -6.58
C SER A 14 11.25 -10.26 -7.09
N VAL A 15 10.12 -9.60 -6.85
CA VAL A 15 8.79 -10.02 -7.34
C VAL A 15 8.05 -8.83 -7.93
N THR A 16 7.10 -9.08 -8.82
CA THR A 16 6.28 -8.02 -9.40
C THR A 16 4.93 -7.93 -8.70
N LEU A 17 4.69 -6.84 -7.97
CA LEU A 17 3.41 -6.51 -7.37
C LEU A 17 2.51 -5.81 -8.39
N SER A 18 1.21 -6.04 -8.32
CA SER A 18 0.21 -5.44 -9.20
C SER A 18 -0.87 -4.73 -8.37
N GLU A 19 -1.48 -3.68 -8.92
CA GLU A 19 -2.70 -3.13 -8.34
C GLU A 19 -3.82 -4.18 -8.33
N LEU A 20 -4.71 -4.10 -7.35
CA LEU A 20 -5.90 -4.93 -7.34
C LEU A 20 -6.88 -4.42 -8.40
N SER A 21 -7.49 -5.34 -9.14
CA SER A 21 -8.65 -5.02 -9.97
C SER A 21 -9.82 -4.52 -9.10
N ALA A 22 -10.82 -3.87 -9.71
CA ALA A 22 -11.99 -3.39 -8.98
C ALA A 22 -12.72 -4.50 -8.22
N LEU A 23 -12.83 -5.70 -8.82
CA LEU A 23 -13.43 -6.86 -8.17
C LEU A 23 -12.57 -7.36 -6.99
N GLN A 24 -11.26 -7.48 -7.18
CA GLN A 24 -10.36 -7.89 -6.09
C GLN A 24 -10.39 -6.91 -4.92
N ARG A 25 -10.48 -5.59 -5.19
CA ARG A 25 -10.64 -4.59 -4.12
C ARG A 25 -11.94 -4.80 -3.35
N PHE A 26 -13.04 -5.05 -4.05
CA PHE A 26 -14.32 -5.35 -3.42
C PHE A 26 -14.23 -6.62 -2.55
N ASP A 27 -13.67 -7.70 -3.08
CA ASP A 27 -13.52 -8.96 -2.36
C ASP A 27 -12.63 -8.82 -1.12
N TYR A 28 -11.52 -8.09 -1.25
CA TYR A 28 -10.63 -7.79 -0.12
C TYR A 28 -11.34 -6.97 0.96
N MET A 29 -12.04 -5.89 0.58
CA MET A 29 -12.79 -5.06 1.53
C MET A 29 -13.88 -5.85 2.25
N LYS A 30 -14.57 -6.74 1.52
CA LYS A 30 -15.54 -7.66 2.11
C LYS A 30 -14.86 -8.59 3.12
N PHE A 31 -13.75 -9.23 2.77
CA PHE A 31 -13.00 -10.09 3.67
C PHE A 31 -12.58 -9.37 4.96
N VAL A 32 -12.03 -8.16 4.85
CA VAL A 32 -11.62 -7.35 6.00
C VAL A 32 -12.82 -6.95 6.87
N SER A 33 -13.95 -6.59 6.24
CA SER A 33 -15.18 -6.22 6.96
C SER A 33 -15.78 -7.41 7.72
N ASP A 34 -15.87 -8.56 7.08
CA ASP A 34 -16.37 -9.80 7.69
C ASP A 34 -15.48 -10.23 8.86
N ALA A 35 -14.16 -10.10 8.71
CA ALA A 35 -13.21 -10.35 9.78
C ALA A 35 -13.41 -9.38 10.97
N ALA A 36 -13.58 -8.09 10.70
CA ALA A 36 -13.82 -7.08 11.74
C ALA A 36 -15.10 -7.36 12.54
N GLN A 37 -16.18 -7.80 11.89
CA GLN A 37 -17.44 -8.14 12.56
C GLN A 37 -17.35 -9.38 13.45
N GLN A 38 -16.47 -10.32 13.13
CA GLN A 38 -16.22 -11.52 13.93
C GLN A 38 -15.28 -11.28 15.13
N GLU A 39 -14.73 -10.07 15.28
CA GLU A 39 -13.92 -9.73 16.44
C GLU A 39 -14.78 -9.64 17.71
N THR A 40 -14.77 -10.72 18.49
CA THR A 40 -15.25 -10.66 19.87
C THR A 40 -14.26 -9.82 20.70
N THR A 41 -14.74 -9.14 21.75
CA THR A 41 -14.05 -8.11 22.56
C THR A 41 -12.72 -8.54 23.23
N LYS A 42 -12.21 -9.74 22.95
CA LYS A 42 -10.97 -10.30 23.48
C LYS A 42 -9.78 -9.88 22.62
N HIS A 43 -9.35 -8.63 22.80
CA HIS A 43 -8.10 -8.12 22.23
C HIS A 43 -6.89 -8.73 22.96
N ASN A 44 -6.35 -9.82 22.41
CA ASN A 44 -5.02 -10.31 22.76
C ASN A 44 -4.11 -10.12 21.54
N ALA A 45 -2.86 -9.70 21.77
CA ALA A 45 -1.84 -9.48 20.75
C ALA A 45 -1.71 -10.65 19.76
N VAL A 46 -1.86 -11.89 20.22
CA VAL A 46 -1.82 -13.08 19.35
C VAL A 46 -2.91 -13.04 18.28
N HIS A 47 -4.16 -12.72 18.65
CA HIS A 47 -5.27 -12.65 17.70
C HIS A 47 -5.13 -11.48 16.73
N ILE A 48 -4.63 -10.33 17.21
CA ILE A 48 -4.38 -9.15 16.37
C ILE A 48 -3.33 -9.48 15.31
N ASN A 49 -2.22 -10.10 15.72
CA ASN A 49 -1.15 -10.50 14.79
C ASN A 49 -1.62 -11.56 13.78
N GLN A 50 -2.39 -12.56 14.23
CA GLN A 50 -2.95 -13.58 13.35
C GLN A 50 -3.85 -12.96 12.28
N ARG A 51 -4.74 -12.03 12.69
CA ARG A 51 -5.62 -11.34 11.75
C ARG A 51 -4.83 -10.48 10.76
N TYR A 52 -3.82 -9.75 11.24
CA TYR A 52 -2.96 -8.97 10.37
C TYR A 52 -2.29 -9.86 9.32
N LEU A 53 -1.73 -10.99 9.74
CA LEU A 53 -1.09 -11.95 8.84
C LEU A 53 -2.09 -12.47 7.79
N GLU A 54 -3.32 -12.78 8.21
CA GLU A 54 -4.38 -13.25 7.33
C GLU A 54 -4.81 -12.21 6.28
N THR A 55 -4.98 -10.95 6.68
CA THR A 55 -5.39 -9.86 5.77
C THR A 55 -4.25 -9.42 4.86
N ALA A 56 -3.04 -9.26 5.39
CA ALA A 56 -1.86 -8.86 4.63
C ALA A 56 -1.48 -9.91 3.59
N SER A 57 -1.43 -11.19 3.97
CA SER A 57 -1.11 -12.28 3.03
C SER A 57 -2.13 -12.39 1.90
N LEU A 58 -3.43 -12.19 2.18
CA LEU A 58 -4.47 -12.21 1.16
C LEU A 58 -4.27 -11.09 0.14
N LEU A 59 -4.05 -9.87 0.63
CA LEU A 59 -3.84 -8.70 -0.21
C LEU A 59 -2.63 -8.88 -1.14
N VAL A 60 -1.50 -9.30 -0.58
CA VAL A 60 -0.26 -9.51 -1.34
C VAL A 60 -0.45 -10.66 -2.35
N ALA A 61 -1.14 -11.74 -1.98
CA ALA A 61 -1.45 -12.82 -2.91
C ALA A 61 -2.31 -12.37 -4.10
N MET A 62 -3.34 -11.54 -3.86
CA MET A 62 -4.18 -10.99 -4.93
C MET A 62 -3.38 -10.16 -5.94
N SER A 63 -2.39 -9.43 -5.45
CA SER A 63 -1.44 -8.67 -6.26
C SER A 63 -0.49 -9.59 -7.04
N LEU A 64 0.12 -10.57 -6.37
CA LEU A 64 1.10 -11.49 -6.97
C LEU A 64 0.48 -12.40 -8.03
N TRP A 65 -0.79 -12.80 -7.86
CA TRP A 65 -1.45 -13.73 -8.78
C TRP A 65 -1.34 -13.33 -10.25
N HIS A 66 -1.33 -12.03 -10.57
CA HIS A 66 -1.25 -11.53 -11.95
C HIS A 66 0.07 -11.86 -12.67
N SER A 67 1.17 -12.00 -11.92
CA SER A 67 2.52 -12.31 -12.42
C SER A 67 3.00 -13.70 -11.96
N HIS A 68 2.21 -14.41 -11.15
CA HIS A 68 2.59 -15.68 -10.56
C HIS A 68 2.60 -16.82 -11.59
N SER A 69 3.54 -17.76 -11.42
CA SER A 69 3.65 -18.94 -12.26
C SER A 69 2.46 -19.88 -12.17
N LEU A 70 1.70 -19.82 -11.07
CA LEU A 70 0.51 -20.65 -10.84
C LEU A 70 -0.73 -20.17 -11.61
N LYS A 71 -0.71 -18.97 -12.21
CA LYS A 71 -1.89 -18.39 -12.86
C LYS A 71 -2.33 -19.23 -14.06
N GLY A 72 -3.55 -19.78 -13.99
CA GLY A 72 -4.13 -20.65 -15.02
C GLY A 72 -3.59 -22.08 -15.03
N THR A 73 -2.91 -22.51 -13.95
CA THR A 73 -2.34 -23.86 -13.84
C THR A 73 -3.18 -24.81 -13.00
N LEU A 74 -4.03 -24.30 -12.10
CA LEU A 74 -4.85 -25.12 -11.22
C LEU A 74 -6.33 -25.09 -11.63
N ALA A 75 -7.14 -25.89 -10.95
CA ALA A 75 -8.55 -26.09 -11.27
C ALA A 75 -9.40 -24.80 -11.17
N SER A 76 -9.01 -23.84 -10.32
CA SER A 76 -9.70 -22.56 -10.21
C SER A 76 -8.76 -21.43 -9.78
N PRO A 77 -9.06 -20.17 -10.16
CA PRO A 77 -8.33 -19.00 -9.68
C PRO A 77 -8.32 -18.89 -8.15
N GLU A 78 -9.37 -19.39 -7.48
CA GLU A 78 -9.44 -19.41 -6.03
C GLU A 78 -8.40 -20.35 -5.42
N THR A 79 -8.23 -21.56 -5.97
CA THR A 79 -7.22 -22.50 -5.50
C THR A 79 -5.81 -21.96 -5.71
N GLU A 80 -5.56 -21.28 -6.84
CA GLU A 80 -4.30 -20.59 -7.11
C GLU A 80 -4.05 -19.50 -6.06
N MET A 81 -5.06 -18.66 -5.81
CA MET A 81 -4.98 -17.59 -4.82
C MET A 81 -4.69 -18.12 -3.41
N GLN A 82 -5.36 -19.21 -3.00
CA GLN A 82 -5.15 -19.83 -1.69
C GLN A 82 -3.74 -20.39 -1.55
N GLN A 83 -3.19 -20.98 -2.61
CA GLN A 83 -1.82 -21.50 -2.63
C GLN A 83 -0.80 -20.38 -2.53
N ILE A 84 -0.93 -19.32 -3.34
CA ILE A 84 -0.05 -18.14 -3.28
C ILE A 84 -0.12 -17.48 -1.90
N ARG A 85 -1.32 -17.35 -1.33
CA ARG A 85 -1.50 -16.81 0.02
C ARG A 85 -0.77 -17.63 1.08
N ARG A 86 -0.81 -18.96 0.97
CA ARG A 86 -0.08 -19.85 1.88
C ARG A 86 1.43 -19.65 1.75
N GLU A 87 1.93 -19.54 0.53
CA GLU A 87 3.35 -19.28 0.25
C GLU A 87 3.80 -17.94 0.86
N VAL A 88 2.98 -16.89 0.72
CA VAL A 88 3.23 -15.59 1.35
C VAL A 88 3.25 -15.73 2.88
N MET A 89 2.24 -16.38 3.46
CA MET A 89 2.10 -16.52 4.91
C MET A 89 3.27 -17.28 5.56
N LEU A 90 3.81 -18.29 4.88
CA LEU A 90 4.87 -19.16 5.42
C LEU A 90 6.28 -18.71 5.03
N GLY A 91 6.43 -18.08 3.87
CA GLY A 91 7.74 -17.77 3.29
C GLY A 91 8.21 -16.33 3.51
N TRP A 92 7.29 -15.40 3.81
CA TRP A 92 7.64 -13.98 3.86
C TRP A 92 7.95 -13.51 5.29
N PRO A 93 9.10 -12.83 5.51
CA PRO A 93 9.35 -12.10 6.74
C PRO A 93 8.29 -11.03 6.99
N ALA A 94 8.00 -10.76 8.27
CA ALA A 94 6.98 -9.76 8.65
C ALA A 94 7.23 -8.38 8.05
N ASP A 95 8.49 -7.93 8.01
CA ASP A 95 8.86 -6.63 7.43
C ASP A 95 8.62 -6.58 5.92
N ALA A 96 8.94 -7.66 5.20
CA ALA A 96 8.69 -7.76 3.77
C ALA A 96 7.19 -7.74 3.46
N LEU A 97 6.41 -8.48 4.26
CA LEU A 97 4.96 -8.53 4.14
C LEU A 97 4.33 -7.16 4.40
N ASN A 98 4.81 -6.42 5.41
CA ASN A 98 4.32 -5.08 5.73
C ASN A 98 4.64 -4.08 4.59
N GLN A 99 5.87 -4.07 4.11
CA GLN A 99 6.27 -3.21 2.99
C GLN A 99 5.46 -3.50 1.71
N ALA A 100 5.32 -4.78 1.35
CA ALA A 100 4.51 -5.18 0.20
C ALA A 100 3.03 -4.83 0.37
N THR A 101 2.46 -5.00 1.56
CA THR A 101 1.09 -4.59 1.88
C THR A 101 0.87 -3.11 1.59
N ASN A 102 1.73 -2.25 2.12
CA ASN A 102 1.65 -0.80 1.90
C ASN A 102 1.77 -0.46 0.41
N ARG A 103 2.66 -1.15 -0.31
CA ARG A 103 2.85 -0.93 -1.75
C ARG A 103 1.64 -1.34 -2.57
N VAL A 104 1.04 -2.48 -2.26
CA VAL A 104 -0.17 -2.97 -2.95
C VAL A 104 -1.36 -2.04 -2.67
N LEU A 105 -1.55 -1.60 -1.42
CA LEU A 105 -2.60 -0.63 -1.09
C LEU A 105 -2.41 0.68 -1.84
N TYR A 106 -1.17 1.17 -1.92
CA TYR A 106 -0.83 2.38 -2.66
C TYR A 106 -1.10 2.23 -4.17
N LEU A 107 -0.58 1.18 -4.80
CA LEU A 107 -0.83 0.89 -6.23
C LEU A 107 -2.31 0.80 -6.54
N SER A 108 -3.09 0.23 -5.61
CA SER A 108 -4.54 0.04 -5.73
C SER A 108 -5.36 1.29 -5.43
N GLY A 109 -4.74 2.41 -5.03
CA GLY A 109 -5.42 3.63 -4.62
C GLY A 109 -6.25 3.48 -3.35
N MET A 110 -5.90 2.52 -2.50
CA MET A 110 -6.58 2.21 -1.22
C MET A 110 -5.87 2.80 0.00
N LEU A 111 -4.66 3.34 -0.19
CA LEU A 111 -3.94 4.11 0.81
C LEU A 111 -3.64 5.49 0.20
N ASP A 112 -4.03 6.55 0.92
CA ASP A 112 -3.76 7.92 0.49
C ASP A 112 -2.26 8.20 0.43
N ASN A 113 -1.88 9.09 -0.49
CA ASN A 113 -0.51 9.53 -0.73
C ASN A 113 0.04 10.43 0.38
N ARG A 114 -0.35 10.22 1.64
CA ARG A 114 0.27 10.89 2.79
C ARG A 114 1.56 10.15 3.13
N HIS A 115 2.57 10.33 2.26
CA HIS A 115 3.89 10.56 2.80
C HIS A 115 3.73 11.62 3.89
N ASP A 116 4.41 11.44 5.02
CA ASP A 116 4.61 12.49 6.02
C ASP A 116 4.66 13.85 5.32
N ALA A 117 3.82 14.78 5.75
CA ALA A 117 3.87 16.15 5.27
C ALA A 117 5.28 16.67 5.50
N ASP A 118 6.12 16.58 4.47
CA ASP A 118 7.30 17.40 4.31
C ASP A 118 6.81 18.84 4.50
N PRO A 119 7.36 19.63 5.44
CA PRO A 119 6.86 20.95 5.74
C PRO A 119 6.76 21.75 4.45
N GLU A 120 5.57 22.30 4.16
CA GLU A 120 5.36 23.14 2.99
C GLU A 120 6.49 24.16 2.88
N PRO A 121 7.22 24.22 1.74
CA PRO A 121 8.06 25.36 1.47
C PRO A 121 7.10 26.50 1.11
N THR A 122 6.71 27.29 2.11
CA THR A 122 6.06 28.60 1.88
C THR A 122 7.10 29.60 1.40
N GLY A 123 7.69 29.30 0.24
CA GLY A 123 8.36 30.25 -0.62
C GLY A 123 7.35 30.78 -1.63
N LYS A 124 6.46 31.69 -1.21
CA LYS A 124 5.83 32.62 -2.15
C LYS A 124 6.46 33.99 -1.94
N ALA A 125 7.41 34.29 -2.82
CA ALA A 125 7.80 35.63 -3.17
C ALA A 125 6.54 36.36 -3.68
N GLU A 126 6.00 37.26 -2.87
CA GLU A 126 5.06 38.26 -3.35
C GLU A 126 5.87 39.47 -3.81
N ALA A 127 6.02 39.56 -5.13
CA ALA A 127 6.42 40.80 -5.78
C ALA A 127 5.23 41.76 -5.70
N THR A 128 5.37 42.83 -4.92
CA THR A 128 4.55 44.04 -5.05
C THR A 128 5.46 45.26 -5.18
N GLU A 129 5.06 46.11 -6.10
CA GLU A 129 5.78 47.18 -6.78
C GLU A 129 6.26 48.35 -5.89
N PRO A 130 7.20 49.20 -6.37
CA PRO A 130 7.86 50.21 -5.54
C PRO A 130 6.98 51.46 -5.37
N VAL A 131 6.66 51.81 -4.12
CA VAL A 131 6.13 53.14 -3.78
C VAL A 131 7.28 54.13 -3.71
N THR A 132 7.31 55.02 -4.70
CA THR A 132 8.05 56.29 -4.68
C THR A 132 7.47 57.22 -3.61
N SER A 133 8.30 57.69 -2.67
CA SER A 133 8.35 59.10 -2.26
C SER A 133 9.48 59.39 -1.27
N LYS A 134 10.53 60.01 -1.81
CA LYS A 134 11.27 61.16 -1.28
C LYS A 134 11.60 61.25 0.23
N LYS A 135 12.93 61.26 0.42
CA LYS A 135 13.72 62.26 1.18
C LYS A 135 13.93 61.94 2.66
N HIS A 136 15.16 61.57 3.02
CA HIS A 136 15.96 62.31 4.00
C HIS A 136 17.45 62.01 3.75
N SER A 137 18.23 63.10 3.68
CA SER A 137 19.62 63.15 3.24
C SER A 137 20.60 62.57 4.26
N LYS A 138 21.76 62.19 3.71
CA LYS A 138 22.97 61.62 4.30
C LYS A 138 23.60 62.50 5.40
N VAL A 139 24.25 61.81 6.34
CA VAL A 139 25.18 62.28 7.38
C VAL A 139 26.28 63.21 6.83
N SER A 140 26.45 64.37 7.47
CA SER A 140 27.71 64.96 7.97
C SER A 140 27.41 66.24 8.74
#